data_AF-A0AAW6MDA6-F1
#
_entry.id   AF-A0AAW6MDA6-F1
#
_cell.length_a   1.000
_cell.length_b   1.000
_cell.length_c   1.000
_cell.angle_alpha   90.00
_cell.angle_beta   90.00
_cell.angle_gamma   90.00
#
_symmetry.space_group_name_H-M   'P 1'
#
loop_
_entity.id
_entity.type
_entity.pdbx_description
1 polymer ?
#
loop_
_entity_poly.entity_id
_entity_poly.type
_entity_poly.pdbx_seq_one_letter_code
_entity_poly.pdbx_strand_id
1 'polypeptide(L)'
;MKTNNLPTNIFVATEKDYPELSELWEASVRSTHHFLSAEDIQYYKPLVQNVYFPAVQLYILKNKDNRISGFLGLSDDLIEMLFIHPDEQGKGY
;
A
#
# COMPACT_ATOMS: atom_id res chain seq x y z
N MET A 1 1.11 -15.62 24.68
CA MET A 1 1.51 -14.98 23.42
C MET A 1 1.01 -13.55 23.49
N LYS A 2 1.88 -12.56 23.64
CA LYS A 2 1.46 -11.15 23.77
C LYS A 2 1.10 -10.65 22.38
N THR A 3 -0.16 -10.38 22.13
CA THR A 3 -0.61 -9.61 20.97
C THR A 3 -0.13 -8.17 21.18
N ASN A 4 1.00 -7.82 20.58
CA ASN A 4 1.44 -6.43 20.51
C ASN A 4 0.53 -5.71 19.50
N ASN A 5 -0.67 -5.32 19.94
CA ASN A 5 -1.46 -4.34 19.20
C ASN A 5 -0.74 -3.00 19.35
N LEU A 6 0.21 -2.75 18.45
CA LEU A 6 0.64 -1.39 18.19
C LEU A 6 -0.61 -0.59 17.80
N PRO A 7 -0.78 0.66 18.26
CA PRO A 7 -1.86 1.50 17.77
C PRO A 7 -1.66 1.69 16.27
N THR A 8 -2.41 0.92 15.49
CA THR A 8 -2.43 0.95 14.03
C THR A 8 -3.24 2.18 13.63
N ASN A 9 -2.53 3.27 13.34
CA ASN A 9 -3.17 4.52 12.93
C ASN A 9 -3.55 4.41 11.45
N ILE A 10 -4.80 4.06 11.20
CA ILE A 10 -5.40 3.98 9.86
C ILE A 10 -6.13 5.28 9.55
N PHE A 11 -5.87 5.85 8.38
CA PHE A 11 -6.49 7.09 7.90
C PHE A 11 -7.06 6.90 6.50
N VAL A 12 -8.09 7.66 6.14
CA VAL A 12 -8.53 7.75 4.75
C VAL A 12 -7.45 8.49 3.94
N ALA A 13 -7.05 7.91 2.81
CA ALA A 13 -6.08 8.52 1.91
C ALA A 13 -6.71 9.68 1.14
N THR A 14 -5.87 10.61 0.70
CA THR A 14 -6.23 11.68 -0.23
C THR A 14 -5.39 11.57 -1.49
N GLU A 15 -5.78 12.30 -2.55
CA GLU A 15 -5.00 12.35 -3.80
C GLU A 15 -3.56 12.83 -3.58
N LYS A 16 -3.28 13.59 -2.51
CA LYS A 16 -1.93 14.03 -2.16
C LYS A 16 -1.02 12.89 -1.74
N ASP A 17 -1.59 11.78 -1.28
CA ASP A 17 -0.86 10.60 -0.84
C ASP A 17 -0.49 9.69 -2.03
N TYR A 18 -1.16 9.83 -3.19
CA TYR A 18 -1.01 8.93 -4.33
C TYR A 18 0.43 8.73 -4.82
N PRO A 19 1.28 9.79 -4.91
CA PRO A 19 2.67 9.60 -5.28
C PRO A 19 3.42 8.70 -4.28
N GLU A 20 3.24 8.90 -2.97
CA GLU A 20 3.91 8.06 -1.95
C GLU A 20 3.36 6.62 -1.97
N LEU A 21 2.06 6.45 -2.19
CA LEU A 21 1.44 5.13 -2.29
C LEU A 21 1.89 4.35 -3.54
N SER A 22 2.13 5.03 -4.67
CA SER A 22 2.63 4.37 -5.88
C SER A 22 4.10 3.93 -5.73
N GLU A 23 4.93 4.71 -5.03
CA GLU A 23 6.28 4.26 -4.63
C GLU A 23 6.24 3.05 -3.68
N LEU A 24 5.35 3.07 -2.69
CA LEU A 24 5.18 1.95 -1.76
C LEU A 24 4.71 0.69 -2.49
N TRP A 25 3.71 0.82 -3.37
CA TRP A 25 3.24 -0.27 -4.22
C TRP A 25 4.40 -0.87 -5.03
N GLU A 26 5.20 -0.05 -5.71
CA GLU A 26 6.34 -0.52 -6.49
C GLU A 26 7.35 -1.25 -5.60
N ALA A 27 7.72 -0.69 -4.45
CA ALA A 27 8.66 -1.30 -3.51
C ALA A 27 8.16 -2.68 -3.03
N SER A 28 6.87 -2.77 -2.69
CA SER A 28 6.21 -4.00 -2.25
C SER A 28 6.16 -5.06 -3.35
N VAL A 29 5.81 -4.67 -4.58
CA VAL A 29 5.78 -5.55 -5.75
C VAL A 29 7.17 -6.09 -6.07
N ARG A 30 8.19 -5.23 -6.10
CA ARG A 30 9.58 -5.65 -6.36
C ARG A 30 10.11 -6.65 -5.33
N SER A 31 9.67 -6.56 -4.07
CA SER A 31 10.15 -7.43 -2.99
C SER A 31 9.45 -8.78 -2.91
N THR A 32 8.32 -8.98 -3.61
CA THR A 32 7.48 -10.18 -3.45
C THR A 32 7.06 -10.83 -4.77
N HIS A 33 6.87 -10.05 -5.84
CA HIS A 33 6.39 -10.50 -7.14
C HIS A 33 7.55 -10.59 -8.14
N HIS A 34 8.59 -11.36 -7.81
CA HIS A 34 9.80 -11.51 -8.63
C HIS A 34 9.54 -12.08 -10.05
N PHE A 35 8.32 -12.52 -10.33
CA PHE A 35 7.89 -12.95 -11.65
C PHE A 35 7.57 -11.79 -12.61
N LEU A 36 7.37 -10.56 -12.11
CA LEU A 36 7.16 -9.37 -12.91
C LEU A 36 8.49 -8.75 -13.34
N SER A 37 8.57 -8.31 -14.59
CA SER A 37 9.73 -7.57 -15.09
C SER A 37 9.76 -6.13 -14.58
N ALA A 38 10.92 -5.47 -14.70
CA ALA A 38 11.01 -4.05 -14.35
C ALA A 38 10.14 -3.19 -15.28
N GLU A 39 10.04 -3.57 -16.55
CA GLU A 39 9.25 -2.95 -17.59
C GLU A 39 7.75 -3.04 -17.27
N ASP A 40 7.26 -4.21 -16.85
CA ASP A 40 5.86 -4.39 -16.44
C ASP A 40 5.53 -3.49 -15.24
N ILE A 41 6.41 -3.43 -14.25
CA ILE A 41 6.21 -2.60 -13.06
C ILE A 41 6.13 -1.12 -13.45
N GLN A 42 7.02 -0.65 -14.32
CA GLN A 42 6.98 0.73 -14.81
C GLN A 42 5.74 1.01 -15.69
N TYR A 43 5.25 0.02 -16.42
CA TYR A 43 4.01 0.12 -17.19
C TYR A 43 2.79 0.27 -16.27
N TYR A 44 2.70 -0.54 -15.21
CA TYR A 44 1.55 -0.53 -14.29
C TYR A 44 1.56 0.63 -13.31
N LYS A 45 2.72 1.13 -12.86
CA LYS A 45 2.82 2.21 -11.86
C LYS A 45 1.95 3.43 -12.18
N PRO A 46 1.99 4.04 -13.39
CA PRO A 46 1.11 5.16 -13.70
C PRO A 46 -0.37 4.76 -13.78
N LEU A 47 -0.72 3.51 -14.12
CA LEU A 47 -2.10 3.03 -14.09
C LEU A 47 -2.61 2.88 -12.66
N VAL A 48 -1.79 2.34 -11.77
CA VAL A 48 -2.08 2.26 -10.33
C VAL A 48 -2.40 3.65 -9.79
N GLN A 49 -1.53 4.62 -10.06
CA GLN A 49 -1.70 5.97 -9.53
C GLN A 49 -2.89 6.73 -10.13
N ASN A 50 -3.09 6.65 -11.45
CA ASN A 50 -4.02 7.55 -12.15
C ASN A 50 -5.37 6.90 -12.49
N VAL A 51 -5.48 5.58 -12.41
CA VAL A 51 -6.69 4.83 -12.79
C VAL A 51 -7.21 4.00 -11.63
N TYR A 52 -6.35 3.24 -10.95
CA TYR A 52 -6.82 2.28 -9.94
C TYR A 52 -7.03 2.91 -8.57
N PHE A 53 -6.13 3.81 -8.13
CA PHE A 53 -6.32 4.54 -6.87
C PHE A 53 -7.61 5.38 -6.83
N PRO A 54 -7.98 6.14 -7.89
CA PRO A 54 -9.27 6.84 -7.91
C PRO A 54 -10.50 5.93 -7.93
N ALA A 55 -10.35 4.66 -8.31
CA ALA A 55 -11.47 3.73 -8.47
C ALA A 55 -11.86 2.99 -7.18
N VAL A 56 -11.09 3.19 -6.09
CA VAL A 56 -11.31 2.50 -4.80
C VAL A 56 -11.22 3.49 -3.64
N GLN A 57 -11.84 3.16 -2.51
CA GLN A 57 -11.62 3.90 -1.28
C GLN A 57 -10.30 3.44 -0.64
N LEU A 58 -9.33 4.35 -0.61
CA LEU A 58 -8.00 4.07 -0.06
C LEU A 58 -7.90 4.44 1.42
N TYR A 59 -7.23 3.58 2.17
CA TYR A 59 -6.82 3.78 3.55
C TYR A 59 -5.32 3.60 3.68
N ILE A 60 -4.66 4.48 4.43
CA ILE A 60 -3.24 4.42 4.71
C ILE A 60 -3.00 3.98 6.15
N LEU A 61 -1.99 3.16 6.34
CA LEU A 61 -1.47 2.77 7.62
C LEU A 61 -0.21 3.57 7.92
N LYS A 62 -0.12 4.23 9.08
CA LYS A 62 1.11 4.87 9.56
C LYS A 62 1.73 4.14 10.74
N ASN A 63 3.05 3.97 10.72
CA ASN A 63 3.80 3.46 11.87
C ASN A 63 3.97 4.54 12.96
N LYS A 64 4.63 4.16 14.06
CA LYS A 64 4.97 5.04 15.19
C LYS A 64 5.78 6.29 14.82
N ASP A 65 6.50 6.25 13.69
CA ASP A 65 7.30 7.37 13.19
C ASP A 65 6.48 8.25 12.21
N ASN A 66 5.17 8.04 12.13
CA ASN A 66 4.23 8.72 11.24
C ASN A 66 4.52 8.55 9.74
N ARG A 67 5.24 7.47 9.37
CA ARG A 67 5.52 7.11 7.97
C ARG A 67 4.49 6.13 7.46
N ILE A 68 4.09 6.26 6.19
CA ILE A 68 3.16 5.31 5.58
C ILE A 68 3.86 3.95 5.47
N SER A 69 3.27 2.95 6.12
CA SER A 69 3.79 1.58 6.20
C SER A 69 3.04 0.63 5.29
N GLY A 70 1.85 1.02 4.83
CA GLY A 70 1.04 0.27 3.89
C GLY A 70 -0.25 0.99 3.54
N PHE A 71 -1.00 0.42 2.61
CA PHE A 71 -2.33 0.88 2.24
C PHE A 71 -3.27 -0.27 1.89
N LEU A 72 -4.56 0.02 2.00
CA LEU A 72 -5.69 -0.84 1.67
C LEU A 72 -6.60 -0.09 0.69
N GLY A 73 -7.03 -0.74 -0.39
CA GLY A 73 -8.04 -0.23 -1.33
C GLY A 73 -9.29 -1.09 -1.30
N LEU A 74 -10.44 -0.47 -1.04
CA LEU A 74 -11.74 -1.14 -0.98
C LEU A 74 -12.63 -0.70 -2.15
N SER A 75 -13.30 -1.67 -2.78
CA SER A 75 -14.46 -1.43 -3.64
C SER A 75 -15.64 -2.12 -2.99
N ASP A 76 -16.61 -1.33 -2.49
CA ASP A 76 -17.66 -1.81 -1.60
C ASP A 76 -17.08 -2.61 -0.42
N ASP A 77 -17.46 -3.88 -0.29
CA ASP A 77 -17.00 -4.80 0.76
C ASP A 77 -15.78 -5.67 0.33
N LEU A 78 -15.18 -5.40 -0.83
CA LEU A 78 -14.07 -6.17 -1.39
C LEU A 78 -12.72 -5.48 -1.21
N ILE A 79 -11.71 -6.27 -0.80
CA ILE A 79 -10.31 -5.84 -0.76
C ILE A 79 -9.72 -6.00 -2.16
N GLU A 80 -9.60 -4.89 -2.88
CA GLU A 80 -9.00 -4.85 -4.23
C GLU A 80 -7.48 -4.62 -4.19
N MET A 81 -6.99 -3.97 -3.13
CA MET A 81 -5.57 -3.68 -2.97
C MET A 81 -5.14 -3.83 -1.51
N LEU A 82 -4.04 -4.54 -1.27
CA LEU A 82 -3.40 -4.59 0.05
C LEU A 82 -1.89 -4.69 -0.13
N PHE A 83 -1.18 -3.60 0.21
CA PHE A 83 0.27 -3.52 0.05
C PHE A 83 0.91 -2.94 1.30
N ILE A 84 1.97 -3.60 1.77
CA ILE A 84 2.77 -3.18 2.92
C ILE A 84 4.20 -2.93 2.42
N HIS A 85 4.82 -1.85 2.89
CA HIS A 85 6.22 -1.52 2.59
C HIS A 85 7.13 -2.69 3.01
N PRO A 86 8.13 -3.09 2.21
CA PRO A 86 8.98 -4.25 2.50
C PRO A 86 9.55 -4.29 3.92
N ASP A 87 10.07 -3.16 4.42
CA ASP A 87 10.66 -3.04 5.77
C ASP A 87 9.63 -3.18 6.92
N GLU A 88 8.34 -3.15 6.60
CA GLU A 88 7.22 -3.22 7.55
C GLU A 88 6.48 -4.57 7.44
N GLN A 89 6.82 -5.42 6.47
CA GLN A 89 6.23 -6.75 6.33
C GLN A 89 6.60 -7.69 7.49
N GLY A 90 5.73 -8.67 7.77
CA GLY A 90 5.95 -9.65 8.84
C GLY A 90 5.70 -9.14 10.27
N LYS A 91 5.22 -7.90 10.44
CA LYS A 91 4.96 -7.29 11.75
C LYS A 91 3.53 -7.50 12.28
N GLY A 92 2.63 -8.05 11.46
CA GLY A 92 1.27 -8.44 11.86
C GLY A 92 0.35 -7.25 12.17
N TYR A 93 0.38 -6.23 11.32
CA TYR A 93 -0.57 -5.10 11.36
C TYR A 93 -2.03 -5.52 11.27
#